data_AF-A0A2R4CHK0-F1
#
_entry.id   AF-A0A2R4CHK0-F1
#
_cell.length_a   1.000
_cell.length_b   1.000
_cell.length_c   1.000
_cell.angle_alpha   90.00
_cell.angle_beta   90.00
_cell.angle_gamma   90.00
#
_symmetry.space_group_name_H-M   'P 1'
#
loop_
_entity.id
_entity.type
_entity.pdbx_description
1 polymer ?
#
loop_
_entity_poly.entity_id
_entity_poly.type
_entity_poly.pdbx_seq_one_letter_code
_entity_poly.pdbx_strand_id
1 'polypeptide(L)'
;MASAAPAESFWTYRYTGFLNADTQQFDAGATWGGYFRGTDRNADGIIQKAELSEFRWNYTTAEIWSDREYCYMYNGCYLDQFSYDTRSGKLNFDFDAYIVDEHYSSSIDVVAGQAYQSKYSGSSSREIDTWHWTAQTRFEITPAPVPEPATVWMLGAGLGALGLAARRRRS
;
A
#
# COMPACT_ATOMS: atom_id res chain seq x y z
N MET A 1 -35.07 7.18 1.67
CA MET A 1 -33.89 6.75 2.43
C MET A 1 -32.68 7.34 1.75
N ALA A 2 -31.98 8.28 2.40
CA ALA A 2 -30.70 8.76 1.88
C ALA A 2 -29.64 7.71 2.22
N SER A 3 -29.09 7.04 1.22
CA SER A 3 -27.93 6.17 1.40
C SER A 3 -26.73 7.09 1.60
N ALA A 4 -26.02 6.98 2.73
CA ALA A 4 -24.77 7.69 2.92
C ALA A 4 -23.76 7.17 1.89
N ALA A 5 -23.16 8.06 1.11
CA ALA A 5 -22.06 7.69 0.24
C ALA A 5 -20.91 7.13 1.10
N PRO A 6 -20.22 6.06 0.67
CA PRO A 6 -19.06 5.56 1.39
C PRO A 6 -18.01 6.67 1.50
N ALA A 7 -17.48 6.87 2.70
CA ALA A 7 -16.50 7.91 2.98
C ALA A 7 -15.12 7.51 2.45
N GLU A 8 -14.41 8.48 1.86
CA GLU A 8 -13.02 8.28 1.45
C GLU A 8 -12.15 7.95 2.66
N SER A 9 -11.33 6.94 2.51
CA SER A 9 -10.40 6.45 3.53
C SER A 9 -8.97 6.78 3.14
N PHE A 10 -8.12 6.90 4.15
CA PHE A 10 -6.71 7.29 4.00
C PHE A 10 -5.83 6.31 4.75
N TRP A 11 -4.80 5.80 4.08
CA TRP A 11 -3.83 4.88 4.65
C TRP A 11 -2.42 5.39 4.43
N THR A 12 -1.59 5.27 5.47
CA THR A 12 -0.14 5.49 5.42
C THR A 12 0.55 4.16 5.60
N TYR A 13 1.57 3.88 4.81
CA TYR A 13 2.30 2.62 4.86
C TYR A 13 3.80 2.85 4.85
N ARG A 14 4.53 1.89 5.43
CA ARG A 14 5.98 1.90 5.51
C ARG A 14 6.53 0.49 5.42
N TYR A 15 7.61 0.37 4.67
CA TYR A 15 8.50 -0.77 4.64
C TYR A 15 9.83 -0.39 5.29
N THR A 16 10.39 -1.30 6.09
CA THR A 16 11.67 -1.12 6.79
C THR A 16 12.52 -2.37 6.62
N GLY A 17 13.79 -2.18 6.26
CA GLY A 17 14.77 -3.26 6.10
C GLY A 17 14.81 -3.82 4.70
N PHE A 18 15.93 -3.67 3.99
CA PHE A 18 16.06 -4.08 2.57
C PHE A 18 17.46 -4.56 2.24
N LEU A 19 17.57 -5.40 1.21
CA LEU A 19 18.84 -5.85 0.67
C LEU A 19 19.31 -4.91 -0.44
N ASN A 20 20.47 -4.29 -0.28
CA ASN A 20 21.10 -3.53 -1.36
C ASN A 20 21.66 -4.50 -2.42
N ALA A 21 21.31 -4.30 -3.68
CA ALA A 21 21.70 -5.21 -4.76
C ALA A 21 23.20 -5.16 -5.09
N ASP A 22 23.87 -4.03 -4.88
CA ASP A 22 25.29 -3.87 -5.21
C ASP A 22 26.20 -4.42 -4.11
N THR A 23 25.89 -4.08 -2.85
CA THR A 23 26.70 -4.51 -1.71
C THR A 23 26.32 -5.90 -1.20
N GLN A 24 25.14 -6.41 -1.58
CA GLN A 24 24.55 -7.65 -1.06
C GLN A 24 24.39 -7.62 0.48
N GLN A 25 24.29 -6.42 1.07
CA GLN A 25 24.10 -6.24 2.51
C GLN A 25 22.67 -5.86 2.82
N PHE A 26 22.10 -6.53 3.84
CA PHE A 26 20.80 -6.17 4.38
C PHE A 26 20.95 -4.97 5.32
N ASP A 27 20.33 -3.86 4.95
CA ASP A 27 20.24 -2.66 5.78
C ASP A 27 18.88 -2.64 6.48
N ALA A 28 18.89 -2.92 7.78
CA ALA A 28 17.69 -2.90 8.63
C ALA A 28 17.11 -1.49 8.84
N GLY A 29 17.88 -0.43 8.58
CA GLY A 29 17.48 0.98 8.72
C GLY A 29 16.92 1.61 7.45
N ALA A 30 17.08 0.96 6.29
CA ALA A 30 16.52 1.44 5.03
C ALA A 30 14.98 1.47 5.10
N THR A 31 14.38 2.62 4.77
CA THR A 31 12.93 2.81 4.86
C THR A 31 12.37 3.46 3.61
N TRP A 32 11.24 2.92 3.14
CA TRP A 32 10.43 3.52 2.08
C TRP A 32 8.96 3.32 2.42
N GLY A 33 8.10 4.21 1.94
CA GLY A 33 6.68 4.16 2.26
C GLY A 33 5.95 5.29 1.60
N GLY A 34 4.69 5.46 1.96
CA GLY A 34 3.87 6.52 1.39
C GLY A 34 2.48 6.48 1.94
N TYR A 35 1.52 6.89 1.12
CA TYR A 35 0.12 6.82 1.47
C TYR A 35 -0.74 6.56 0.24
N PHE A 36 -1.99 6.21 0.47
CA PHE A 36 -3.00 6.21 -0.58
C PHE A 36 -4.36 6.64 0.00
N ARG A 37 -5.20 7.17 -0.88
CA ARG A 37 -6.59 7.52 -0.61
C ARG A 37 -7.48 6.76 -1.56
N GLY A 38 -8.58 6.23 -1.03
CA GLY A 38 -9.54 5.51 -1.85
C GLY A 38 -10.83 5.22 -1.11
N THR A 39 -11.81 4.73 -1.86
CA THR A 39 -13.11 4.35 -1.32
C THR A 39 -13.47 2.98 -1.86
N ASP A 40 -13.73 2.02 -0.98
CA ASP A 40 -14.28 0.71 -1.36
C ASP A 40 -15.72 0.92 -1.87
N ARG A 41 -15.88 1.10 -3.19
CA ARG A 41 -17.16 1.48 -3.81
C ARG A 41 -18.06 0.26 -4.00
N ASN A 42 -17.46 -0.93 -4.11
CA ASN A 42 -18.18 -2.18 -4.31
C ASN A 42 -18.39 -2.98 -3.01
N ALA A 43 -17.80 -2.54 -1.90
CA ALA A 43 -17.87 -3.14 -0.57
C ALA A 43 -17.31 -4.58 -0.50
N ASP A 44 -16.27 -4.90 -1.28
CA ASP A 44 -15.64 -6.22 -1.30
C ASP A 44 -14.46 -6.37 -0.30
N GLY A 45 -14.09 -5.28 0.37
CA GLY A 45 -13.00 -5.20 1.32
C GLY A 45 -11.62 -5.05 0.67
N ILE A 46 -11.54 -4.85 -0.65
CA ILE A 46 -10.31 -4.70 -1.43
C ILE A 46 -10.34 -3.37 -2.17
N ILE A 47 -9.47 -2.44 -1.79
CA ILE A 47 -9.29 -1.20 -2.54
C ILE A 47 -8.51 -1.51 -3.82
N GLN A 48 -9.15 -1.33 -4.97
CA GLN A 48 -8.53 -1.51 -6.29
C GLN A 48 -8.01 -0.18 -6.84
N LYS A 49 -7.16 -0.23 -7.88
CA LYS A 49 -6.65 0.98 -8.56
C LYS A 49 -7.75 1.98 -8.93
N ALA A 50 -8.86 1.51 -9.50
CA ALA A 50 -9.98 2.35 -9.94
C ALA A 50 -10.76 3.03 -8.79
N GLU A 51 -10.50 2.60 -7.56
CA GLU A 51 -11.10 3.11 -6.33
C GLU A 51 -10.19 4.10 -5.59
N LEU A 52 -8.97 4.29 -6.09
CA LEU A 52 -8.05 5.31 -5.60
C LEU A 52 -8.42 6.70 -6.14
N SER A 53 -8.12 7.69 -5.32
CA SER A 53 -8.02 9.10 -5.72
C SER A 53 -6.57 9.58 -5.70
N GLU A 54 -5.72 8.94 -4.90
CA GLU A 54 -4.33 9.34 -4.72
C GLU A 54 -3.47 8.15 -4.29
N PHE A 55 -2.27 8.04 -4.86
CA PHE A 55 -1.24 7.11 -4.43
C PHE A 55 0.09 7.85 -4.31
N ARG A 56 0.86 7.53 -3.29
CA ARG A 56 2.19 8.11 -3.09
C ARG A 56 3.19 7.02 -2.76
N TRP A 57 4.34 7.07 -3.42
CA TRP A 57 5.55 6.35 -3.06
C TRP A 57 6.66 7.36 -2.73
N ASN A 58 7.11 7.34 -1.49
CA ASN A 58 8.13 8.19 -0.90
C ASN A 58 7.83 9.69 -1.05
N TYR A 59 8.51 10.39 -1.97
CA TYR A 59 8.28 11.82 -2.25
C TYR A 59 7.48 12.05 -3.53
N THR A 60 7.08 10.99 -4.22
CA THR A 60 6.37 11.05 -5.50
C THR A 60 4.91 10.71 -5.31
N THR A 61 4.04 11.68 -5.59
CA THR A 61 2.58 11.54 -5.53
C THR A 61 2.01 11.42 -6.93
N ALA A 62 1.22 10.38 -7.17
CA ALA A 62 0.34 10.21 -8.31
C ALA A 62 -1.11 10.46 -7.88
N GLU A 63 -1.71 11.51 -8.40
CA GLU A 63 -3.16 11.70 -8.34
C GLU A 63 -3.82 10.78 -9.37
N ILE A 64 -4.84 10.03 -8.94
CA ILE A 64 -5.50 9.02 -9.76
C ILE A 64 -6.89 9.54 -10.16
N TRP A 65 -7.04 9.86 -11.44
CA TRP A 65 -8.26 10.45 -11.99
C TRP A 65 -8.80 9.54 -13.07
N SER A 66 -9.73 8.62 -12.75
CA SER A 66 -10.48 7.71 -13.66
C SER A 66 -9.72 6.99 -14.79
N ASP A 67 -9.13 7.74 -15.72
CA ASP A 67 -8.42 7.35 -16.94
C ASP A 67 -6.99 7.92 -17.03
N ARG A 68 -6.53 8.70 -16.05
CA ARG A 68 -5.24 9.39 -16.06
C ARG A 68 -4.58 9.42 -14.68
N GLU A 69 -3.27 9.25 -14.68
CA GLU A 69 -2.39 9.54 -13.56
C GLU A 69 -1.72 10.90 -13.76
N TYR A 70 -1.72 11.72 -12.71
CA TYR A 70 -1.00 13.00 -12.70
C TYR A 70 0.03 13.03 -11.58
N CYS A 71 1.28 13.33 -11.92
CA CYS A 71 2.33 13.51 -10.92
C CYS A 71 2.82 14.96 -10.86
N TYR A 72 2.77 15.53 -9.66
CA TYR A 72 3.38 16.82 -9.40
C TYR A 72 4.91 16.65 -9.47
N MET A 73 5.57 17.38 -10.37
CA MET A 73 7.04 17.43 -10.58
C MET A 73 7.68 16.35 -11.46
N TYR A 74 6.92 15.37 -11.95
CA TYR A 74 7.46 14.34 -12.86
C TYR A 74 6.96 14.56 -14.30
N ASN A 75 7.79 14.23 -15.29
CA ASN A 75 7.35 14.23 -16.70
C ASN A 75 6.25 13.19 -16.92
N GLY A 76 6.30 12.07 -16.19
CA GLY A 76 5.24 11.09 -16.15
C GLY A 76 5.34 10.15 -14.96
N CYS A 77 4.23 9.50 -14.65
CA CYS A 77 4.16 8.41 -13.69
C CYS A 77 3.00 7.49 -14.00
N TYR A 78 3.13 6.23 -13.58
CA TYR A 78 2.18 5.17 -13.86
C TYR A 78 2.03 4.31 -12.62
N LEU A 79 0.79 4.04 -12.24
CA LEU A 79 0.47 3.05 -11.21
C LEU A 79 -0.16 1.86 -11.92
N ASP A 80 0.64 0.96 -12.48
CA ASP A 80 0.16 -0.11 -13.35
C ASP A 80 -0.72 -1.12 -12.60
N GLN A 81 -0.36 -1.40 -11.35
CA GLN A 81 -1.14 -2.27 -10.47
C GLN A 81 -1.35 -1.62 -9.11
N PHE A 82 -2.54 -1.81 -8.55
CA PHE A 82 -2.80 -1.53 -7.14
C PHE A 82 -3.91 -2.43 -6.59
N SER A 83 -3.67 -3.00 -5.42
CA SER A 83 -4.70 -3.63 -4.59
C SER A 83 -4.32 -3.56 -3.11
N TYR A 84 -5.28 -3.22 -2.25
CA TYR A 84 -5.13 -3.30 -0.80
C TYR A 84 -6.31 -4.03 -0.16
N ASP A 85 -6.04 -5.19 0.44
CA ASP A 85 -7.04 -5.91 1.24
C ASP A 85 -7.12 -5.32 2.65
N THR A 86 -8.24 -4.67 2.94
CA THR A 86 -8.50 -3.97 4.21
C THR A 86 -8.59 -4.91 5.43
N ARG A 87 -8.77 -6.22 5.20
CA ARG A 87 -8.88 -7.25 6.25
C ARG A 87 -7.53 -7.87 6.60
N SER A 88 -6.76 -8.25 5.59
CA SER A 88 -5.45 -8.89 5.77
C SER A 88 -4.30 -7.87 5.87
N GLY A 89 -4.50 -6.65 5.39
CA GLY A 89 -3.45 -5.65 5.25
C GLY A 89 -2.52 -5.88 4.08
N LYS A 90 -2.80 -6.85 3.19
CA LYS A 90 -1.95 -7.13 2.05
C LYS A 90 -2.05 -6.00 1.03
N LEU A 91 -0.96 -5.24 0.92
CA LEU A 91 -0.76 -4.19 -0.08
C LEU A 91 0.09 -4.73 -1.24
N ASN A 92 -0.37 -4.54 -2.47
CA ASN A 92 0.36 -4.84 -3.69
C ASN A 92 0.24 -3.69 -4.68
N PHE A 93 1.34 -3.27 -5.28
CA PHE A 93 1.35 -2.23 -6.30
C PHE A 93 2.58 -2.35 -7.21
N ASP A 94 2.45 -1.73 -8.38
CA ASP A 94 3.50 -1.53 -9.38
C ASP A 94 3.45 -0.07 -9.79
N PHE A 95 4.51 0.68 -9.49
CA PHE A 95 4.55 2.13 -9.66
C PHE A 95 5.85 2.60 -10.28
N ASP A 96 5.72 3.43 -11.30
CA ASP A 96 6.83 4.04 -12.00
C ASP A 96 6.66 5.56 -12.05
N ALA A 97 7.78 6.27 -11.99
CA ALA A 97 7.81 7.71 -12.22
C ALA A 97 9.13 8.10 -12.88
N TYR A 98 9.08 9.08 -13.78
CA TYR A 98 10.29 9.56 -14.44
C TYR A 98 10.28 11.06 -14.68
N ILE A 99 11.46 11.64 -14.63
CA ILE A 99 11.77 13.00 -15.09
C ILE A 99 12.81 12.86 -16.18
N VAL A 100 12.63 13.59 -17.26
CA VAL A 100 13.60 13.65 -18.35
C VAL A 100 13.64 15.05 -18.92
N ASP A 101 14.85 15.57 -19.06
CA ASP A 101 15.12 16.76 -19.86
C ASP A 101 16.35 16.55 -20.76
N GLU A 102 16.83 17.64 -21.36
CA GLU A 102 17.93 17.63 -22.32
C GLU A 102 19.28 17.22 -21.73
N HIS A 103 19.43 17.27 -20.40
CA HIS A 103 20.70 17.07 -19.70
C HIS A 103 20.68 15.95 -18.66
N TYR A 104 19.51 15.63 -18.09
CA TYR A 104 19.37 14.55 -17.13
C TYR A 104 18.07 13.76 -17.30
N SER A 105 18.12 12.51 -16.83
CA SER A 105 16.95 11.68 -16.62
C SER A 105 17.01 11.04 -15.24
N SER A 106 15.89 10.98 -14.55
CA SER A 106 15.71 10.25 -13.30
C SER A 106 14.48 9.37 -13.41
N SER A 107 14.54 8.12 -12.94
CA SER A 107 13.36 7.27 -12.82
C SER A 107 13.33 6.55 -11.49
N ILE A 108 12.13 6.25 -11.05
CA ILE A 108 11.82 5.35 -9.95
C ILE A 108 10.92 4.27 -10.51
N ASP A 109 11.26 3.02 -10.22
CA ASP A 109 10.50 1.84 -10.60
C ASP A 109 10.32 1.02 -9.31
N VAL A 110 9.09 0.71 -8.90
CA VAL A 110 8.83 -0.05 -7.67
C VAL A 110 7.72 -1.08 -7.85
N VAL A 111 8.08 -2.33 -7.54
CA VAL A 111 7.13 -3.44 -7.45
C VAL A 111 7.12 -3.94 -6.01
N ALA A 112 5.97 -3.75 -5.33
CA ALA A 112 5.82 -4.09 -3.93
C ALA A 112 6.18 -5.56 -3.66
N GLY A 113 7.06 -5.79 -2.67
CA GLY A 113 7.49 -7.14 -2.32
C GLY A 113 8.55 -7.74 -3.25
N GLN A 114 9.01 -7.02 -4.27
CA GLN A 114 10.08 -7.47 -5.18
C GLN A 114 11.29 -6.55 -5.12
N ALA A 115 11.20 -5.37 -5.75
CA ALA A 115 12.34 -4.47 -5.91
C ALA A 115 11.92 -3.01 -6.03
N TYR A 116 12.80 -2.13 -5.57
CA TYR A 116 12.77 -0.69 -5.74
C TYR A 116 14.04 -0.31 -6.46
N GLN A 117 13.90 0.41 -7.55
CA GLN A 117 15.01 0.89 -8.35
C GLN A 117 14.90 2.39 -8.53
N SER A 118 16.00 3.08 -8.29
CA SER A 118 16.18 4.49 -8.62
C SER A 118 17.28 4.60 -9.66
N LYS A 119 16.99 5.22 -10.79
CA LYS A 119 17.95 5.43 -11.87
C LYS A 119 18.18 6.93 -12.01
N TYR A 120 19.44 7.33 -12.11
CA TYR A 120 19.83 8.68 -12.46
C TYR A 120 20.84 8.62 -13.62
N SER A 121 20.67 9.49 -14.60
CA SER A 121 21.63 9.67 -15.70
C SER A 121 21.78 11.16 -15.95
N GLY A 122 22.99 11.67 -15.81
CA GLY A 122 23.36 13.05 -16.18
C GLY A 122 24.44 13.06 -17.26
N SER A 123 24.97 14.25 -17.56
CA SER A 123 25.99 14.44 -18.61
C SER A 123 27.30 13.67 -18.38
N SER A 124 27.63 13.35 -17.13
CA SER A 124 28.92 12.74 -16.75
C SER A 124 28.82 11.52 -15.83
N SER A 125 27.61 11.18 -15.36
CA SER A 125 27.41 10.05 -14.45
C SER A 125 26.11 9.32 -14.76
N ARG A 126 26.12 8.02 -14.45
CA ARG A 126 24.95 7.16 -14.45
C ARG A 126 24.98 6.35 -13.16
N GLU A 127 23.91 6.42 -12.41
CA GLU A 127 23.74 5.78 -11.12
C GLU A 127 22.46 4.96 -11.16
N ILE A 128 22.52 3.74 -10.64
CA ILE A 128 21.37 2.85 -10.51
C ILE A 128 21.46 2.26 -9.11
N ASP A 129 20.52 2.64 -8.25
CA ASP A 129 20.38 2.06 -6.92
C ASP A 129 19.24 1.05 -6.97
N THR A 130 19.53 -0.21 -6.63
CA THR A 130 18.51 -1.26 -6.57
C THR A 130 18.44 -1.87 -5.18
N TRP A 131 17.23 -1.97 -4.65
CA TRP A 131 16.95 -2.51 -3.32
C TRP A 131 15.87 -3.59 -3.41
N HIS A 132 16.10 -4.70 -2.75
CA HIS A 132 15.20 -5.84 -2.75
C HIS A 132 14.46 -5.98 -1.42
N TRP A 133 13.17 -6.26 -1.52
CA TRP A 133 12.43 -6.82 -0.40
C TRP A 133 13.00 -8.20 -0.08
N THR A 134 12.98 -8.55 1.20
CA THR A 134 13.36 -9.86 1.68
C THR A 134 12.34 -10.37 2.69
N ALA A 135 12.47 -11.62 3.13
CA ALA A 135 11.68 -12.13 4.25
C ALA A 135 11.91 -11.36 5.57
N GLN A 136 12.98 -10.57 5.68
CA GLN A 136 13.26 -9.72 6.84
C GLN A 136 12.65 -8.32 6.73
N THR A 137 12.19 -7.92 5.54
CA THR A 137 11.54 -6.62 5.32
C THR A 137 10.23 -6.56 6.10
N ARG A 138 10.10 -5.54 6.93
CA ARG A 138 8.91 -5.31 7.76
C ARG A 138 7.96 -4.38 7.03
N PHE A 139 6.66 -4.64 7.16
CA PHE A 139 5.61 -3.81 6.62
C PHE A 139 4.70 -3.32 7.75
N GLU A 140 4.36 -2.04 7.70
CA GLU A 140 3.46 -1.37 8.63
C GLU A 140 2.47 -0.52 7.83
N ILE A 141 1.20 -0.52 8.24
CA ILE A 141 0.15 0.30 7.63
C ILE A 141 -0.79 0.83 8.71
N THR A 142 -1.21 2.09 8.56
CA THR A 142 -2.14 2.78 9.46
C THR A 142 -3.24 3.45 8.63
N PRO A 143 -4.54 3.24 8.95
CA PRO A 143 -5.05 2.42 10.06
C PRO A 143 -4.74 0.93 9.89
N ALA A 144 -4.69 0.21 11.01
CA ALA A 144 -4.47 -1.22 11.01
C ALA A 144 -5.62 -1.95 10.30
N PRO A 145 -5.35 -3.09 9.63
CA PRO A 145 -6.39 -3.90 9.00
C PRO A 145 -7.47 -4.32 10.01
N VAL A 146 -8.73 -4.30 9.58
CA VAL A 146 -9.88 -4.64 10.44
C VAL A 146 -10.37 -6.04 10.07
N PRO A 147 -10.19 -7.06 10.92
CA PRO A 147 -10.70 -8.40 10.67
C PRO A 147 -12.23 -8.39 10.56
N GLU A 148 -12.79 -9.27 9.72
CA GLU A 148 -14.24 -9.32 9.53
C GLU A 148 -15.00 -9.52 10.86
N PRO A 149 -16.11 -8.79 11.08
CA PRO A 149 -16.90 -8.85 12.33
C PRO A 149 -17.44 -10.24 12.68
N ALA A 150 -17.52 -11.17 11.73
CA ALA A 150 -18.13 -12.48 11.92
C ALA A 150 -17.49 -13.27 13.10
N THR A 151 -16.20 -13.10 13.34
CA THR A 151 -15.51 -13.75 14.47
C THR A 151 -16.00 -13.23 15.82
N VAL A 152 -16.30 -11.94 15.93
CA VAL A 152 -16.76 -11.31 17.19
C VAL A 152 -18.22 -11.70 17.48
N TRP A 153 -19.07 -11.75 16.46
CA TRP A 153 -20.46 -12.19 16.61
C TRP A 153 -20.58 -13.68 16.95
N MET A 154 -19.74 -14.55 16.36
CA MET A 154 -19.70 -15.97 16.70
C MET A 154 -19.21 -16.21 18.14
N LEU A 155 -18.24 -15.41 18.62
CA LEU A 155 -17.78 -15.47 20.01
C LEU A 155 -18.88 -15.02 21.00
N GLY A 156 -19.56 -13.92 20.68
CA GLY A 156 -20.67 -13.39 21.49
C GLY A 156 -21.88 -14.34 21.53
N ALA A 157 -22.25 -14.93 20.40
CA ALA A 157 -23.32 -15.92 20.32
C ALA A 157 -22.98 -17.21 21.09
N GLY A 158 -21.74 -17.68 20.99
CA GLY A 158 -21.25 -18.85 21.73
C GLY A 158 -21.29 -18.67 23.25
N LEU A 159 -20.85 -17.51 23.74
CA LEU A 159 -20.89 -17.18 25.17
C LEU A 159 -22.33 -16.97 25.69
N GLY A 160 -23.21 -16.37 24.89
CA GLY A 160 -24.63 -16.21 25.22
C GLY A 160 -25.35 -17.56 25.36
N ALA A 161 -25.09 -18.50 24.46
CA ALA A 161 -25.67 -19.85 24.51
C ALA A 161 -25.19 -20.65 25.73
N LEU A 162 -23.91 -20.56 26.09
CA LEU A 162 -23.35 -21.22 27.28
C LEU A 162 -23.92 -20.63 28.59
N GLY A 163 -24.07 -19.31 28.66
CA GLY A 163 -24.68 -18.64 29.82
C GLY A 163 -26.14 -19.04 30.05
N LEU A 164 -26.93 -19.14 28.98
CA LEU A 164 -28.33 -19.58 29.05
C LEU A 164 -28.47 -21.07 29.42
N ALA A 165 -27.58 -21.92 28.91
CA ALA A 165 -27.56 -23.35 29.24
C ALA A 165 -27.17 -23.60 30.71
N ALA A 166 -26.21 -22.84 31.25
CA ALA A 166 -25.80 -22.93 32.65
C ALA A 166 -26.90 -22.45 33.61
N ARG A 167 -27.67 -21.43 33.24
CA ARG A 167 -28.81 -20.93 34.03
C ARG A 167 -29.96 -21.94 34.09
N ARG A 168 -30.22 -22.66 32.99
CA ARG A 168 -31.26 -23.71 32.93
C ARG A 168 -30.91 -24.99 33.71
N ARG A 169 -29.63 -25.25 34.02
CA ARG A 169 -29.20 -26.42 34.81
C ARG A 169 -29.17 -26.18 36.32
N ARG A 170 -29.37 -24.94 36.77
CA ARG A 170 -29.39 -24.54 38.19
C ARG A 170 -30.79 -24.17 38.71
N SER A 171 -31.82 -24.33 37.89
CA SER A 171 -33.25 -24.28 38.26
C SER A 171 -33.83 -25.69 38.14
#